data_AF-A0AAV4FNH3-F1
#
_entry.id   AF-A0AAV4FNH3-F1
#
_cell.length_a   1.000
_cell.length_b   1.000
_cell.length_c   1.000
_cell.angle_alpha   90.00
_cell.angle_beta   90.00
_cell.angle_gamma   90.00
#
_symmetry.space_group_name_H-M   'P 1'
#
loop_
_entity.id
_entity.type
_entity.pdbx_description
1 polymer ?
#
loop_
_entity_poly.entity_id
_entity_poly.type
_entity_poly.pdbx_seq_one_letter_code
_entity_poly.pdbx_strand_id
1 'polypeptide(L)'
;MSQAPRAWCLLLMITPASNMDTHVKNHLGLLQDLLKSSDVDLRMTASEAVALLYELARDNDKDFEDAENEAAPFELLKQLATDSAKHRSKNDRRQQRSCFRDVQRFVMDAESPCETVKVGKENLLKLSTWSQKLQYDAPPAVLMTGMSAHLQASPLLRNIFYLGAPGVDGTVIQKLSLRLKGNSST
;
A
#
# COMPACT_ATOMS: atom_id res chain seq x y z
N MET A 1 5.01 -1.84 19.09
CA MET A 1 6.30 -1.56 18.42
C MET A 1 6.17 -1.46 16.89
N SER A 2 5.01 -1.77 16.30
CA SER A 2 4.74 -1.73 14.85
C SER A 2 4.69 -0.34 14.19
N GLN A 3 4.70 0.76 14.95
CA GLN A 3 4.58 2.11 14.37
C GLN A 3 5.89 2.63 13.77
N ALA A 4 7.05 2.17 14.26
CA ALA A 4 8.34 2.67 13.79
C ALA A 4 8.65 2.27 12.33
N PRO A 5 8.49 1.00 11.89
CA PRO A 5 8.68 0.66 10.48
C PRO A 5 7.69 1.39 9.57
N ARG A 6 6.47 1.65 10.05
CA ARG A 6 5.45 2.37 9.30
C ARG A 6 5.80 3.84 9.08
N ALA A 7 6.33 4.52 10.09
CA ALA A 7 6.85 5.87 9.95
C ALA A 7 8.04 5.92 8.99
N TRP A 8 8.93 4.93 9.04
CA TRP A 8 10.04 4.79 8.10
C TRP A 8 9.54 4.62 6.65
N CYS A 9 8.52 3.79 6.41
CA CYS A 9 7.90 3.64 5.09
C CYS A 9 7.38 4.98 4.52
N LEU A 10 6.72 5.81 5.34
CA LEU A 10 6.24 7.12 4.89
C LEU A 10 7.40 8.06 4.51
N LEU A 11 8.51 8.02 5.25
CA LEU A 11 9.71 8.78 4.91
C LEU A 11 10.35 8.25 3.62
N LEU A 12 10.37 6.93 3.43
CA LEU A 12 10.93 6.31 2.23
C LEU A 12 10.22 6.79 0.95
N MET A 13 8.89 6.96 0.98
CA MET A 13 8.09 7.44 -0.16
C MET A 13 8.46 8.86 -0.64
N ILE A 14 9.11 9.66 0.21
CA ILE A 14 9.55 11.02 -0.15
C ILE A 14 11.06 11.11 -0.37
N THR A 15 11.79 9.99 -0.31
CA THR A 15 13.23 9.98 -0.59
C THR A 15 13.49 10.07 -2.09
N PRO A 16 14.59 10.72 -2.52
CA PRO A 16 14.98 10.75 -3.93
C PRO A 16 15.25 9.34 -4.47
N ALA A 17 14.78 9.06 -5.68
CA ALA A 17 14.96 7.77 -6.34
C ALA A 17 16.44 7.35 -6.51
N SER A 18 17.35 8.33 -6.59
CA SER A 18 18.80 8.11 -6.63
C SER A 18 19.37 7.34 -5.43
N ASN A 19 18.65 7.33 -4.31
CA ASN A 19 19.09 6.68 -3.08
C ASN A 19 18.47 5.27 -2.93
N MET A 20 17.65 4.83 -3.88
CA MET A 20 16.84 3.64 -3.73
C MET A 20 17.70 2.38 -3.56
N ASP A 21 18.72 2.21 -4.40
CA ASP A 21 19.66 1.08 -4.30
C ASP A 21 20.35 1.00 -2.94
N THR A 22 20.65 2.16 -2.34
CA THR A 22 21.27 2.24 -1.01
C THR A 22 20.29 1.77 0.07
N HIS A 23 19.03 2.20 -0.02
CA HIS A 23 18.01 1.77 0.91
C HIS A 23 17.68 0.28 0.79
N VAL A 24 17.62 -0.27 -0.44
CA VAL A 24 17.45 -1.71 -0.67
C VAL A 24 18.57 -2.48 0.03
N LYS A 25 19.84 -2.15 -0.29
CA LYS A 25 21.03 -2.81 0.28
C LYS A 25 21.07 -2.77 1.80
N ASN A 26 20.72 -1.64 2.41
CA ASN A 26 20.85 -1.45 3.85
C ASN A 26 19.69 -2.02 4.67
N HIS A 27 18.49 -2.09 4.10
CA HIS A 27 17.27 -2.35 4.88
C HIS A 27 16.58 -3.66 4.54
N LEU A 28 16.76 -4.24 3.36
CA LEU A 28 16.03 -5.45 3.00
C LEU A 28 16.37 -6.62 3.94
N GLY A 29 17.64 -6.85 4.23
CA GLY A 29 18.06 -7.91 5.18
C GLY A 29 17.49 -7.70 6.59
N LEU A 30 17.44 -6.45 7.07
CA LEU A 30 16.82 -6.12 8.36
C LEU A 30 15.32 -6.41 8.36
N LEU A 31 14.61 -6.07 7.29
CA LEU A 31 13.19 -6.38 7.15
C LEU A 31 12.92 -7.89 7.12
N GLN A 32 13.80 -8.67 6.48
CA GLN A 32 13.73 -10.14 6.48
C GLN A 32 13.89 -10.73 7.89
N ASP A 33 14.75 -10.14 8.72
CA ASP A 33 14.87 -10.57 10.11
C ASP A 33 13.64 -10.20 10.94
N LEU A 34 13.03 -9.03 10.68
CA LEU A 34 11.77 -8.66 11.32
C LEU A 34 10.60 -9.57 10.93
N LEU A 35 10.59 -10.12 9.71
CA LEU A 35 9.62 -11.14 9.29
C LEU A 35 9.71 -12.44 10.10
N LYS A 36 10.84 -12.72 10.77
CA LYS A 36 11.02 -13.89 11.64
C LYS A 36 10.56 -13.65 13.09
N SER A 37 10.10 -12.45 13.41
CA SER A 37 9.66 -12.09 14.76
C SER A 37 8.48 -12.97 15.25
N SER A 38 8.38 -13.15 16.56
CA SER A 38 7.21 -13.75 17.21
C SER A 38 6.02 -12.78 17.29
N ASP A 39 6.27 -11.48 17.16
CA ASP A 39 5.23 -10.45 17.12
C ASP A 39 4.64 -10.37 15.70
N VAL A 40 3.38 -10.79 15.58
CA VAL A 40 2.69 -10.86 14.29
C VAL A 40 2.43 -9.46 13.70
N ASP A 41 2.17 -8.45 14.54
CA ASP A 41 1.93 -7.09 14.04
C ASP A 41 3.23 -6.48 13.49
N LEU A 42 4.36 -6.83 14.11
CA LEU A 42 5.69 -6.49 13.58
C LEU A 42 5.96 -7.21 12.25
N ARG A 43 5.64 -8.51 12.15
CA ARG A 43 5.77 -9.25 10.88
C ARG A 43 4.90 -8.66 9.76
N MET A 44 3.66 -8.30 10.08
CA MET A 44 2.74 -7.64 9.14
C MET A 44 3.34 -6.33 8.63
N THR A 45 3.78 -5.47 9.55
CA THR A 45 4.36 -4.17 9.17
C THR A 45 5.65 -4.35 8.37
N ALA A 46 6.50 -5.32 8.74
CA ALA A 46 7.71 -5.64 7.99
C ALA A 46 7.39 -6.16 6.57
N SER A 47 6.35 -6.98 6.40
CA SER A 47 5.93 -7.46 5.08
C SER A 47 5.43 -6.34 4.17
N GLU A 48 4.66 -5.38 4.71
CA GLU A 48 4.22 -4.22 3.95
C GLU A 48 5.40 -3.30 3.60
N ALA A 49 6.38 -3.17 4.50
CA ALA A 49 7.61 -2.45 4.25
C ALA A 49 8.47 -3.09 3.15
N VAL A 50 8.54 -4.43 3.10
CA VAL A 50 9.17 -5.17 1.98
C VAL A 50 8.43 -4.86 0.68
N ALA A 51 7.09 -4.95 0.66
CA ALA A 51 6.31 -4.66 -0.54
C ALA A 51 6.56 -3.22 -1.05
N LEU A 52 6.57 -2.23 -0.16
CA LEU A 52 6.89 -0.85 -0.52
C LEU A 52 8.29 -0.72 -1.10
N LEU A 53 9.28 -1.37 -0.49
CA LEU A 53 10.67 -1.29 -0.93
C LEU A 53 10.82 -1.85 -2.36
N TYR A 54 10.17 -2.98 -2.65
CA TYR A 54 10.12 -3.54 -4.00
C TYR A 54 9.36 -2.64 -4.99
N GLU A 55 8.25 -2.01 -4.56
CA GLU A 55 7.50 -1.08 -5.41
C GLU A 55 8.38 0.10 -5.84
N LEU A 56 9.01 0.77 -4.88
CA LEU A 56 9.85 1.94 -5.15
C LEU A 56 11.13 1.56 -5.93
N ALA A 57 11.71 0.39 -5.67
CA ALA A 57 12.84 -0.12 -6.44
C ALA A 57 12.45 -0.36 -7.91
N ARG A 58 11.29 -0.97 -8.17
CA ARG A 58 10.78 -1.24 -9.52
C ARG A 58 10.34 0.02 -10.27
N ASP A 59 9.87 1.03 -9.55
CA ASP A 59 9.57 2.35 -10.13
C ASP A 59 10.85 3.06 -10.60
N ASN A 60 11.98 2.85 -9.91
CA ASN A 60 13.29 3.40 -10.27
C ASN A 60 13.99 2.58 -11.37
N ASP A 61 13.93 1.26 -11.28
CA ASP A 61 14.50 0.31 -12.24
C ASP A 61 13.48 -0.80 -12.53
N LYS A 62 12.89 -0.80 -13.73
CA LYS A 62 11.81 -1.75 -14.09
C LYS A 62 12.28 -3.20 -14.15
N ASP A 63 13.57 -3.41 -14.35
CA ASP A 63 14.20 -4.73 -14.40
C ASP A 63 14.80 -5.11 -13.03
N PHE A 64 14.41 -4.41 -11.97
CA PHE A 64 14.81 -4.74 -10.60
C PHE A 64 14.37 -6.16 -10.22
N GLU A 65 15.35 -7.05 -10.24
CA GLU A 65 15.32 -8.41 -9.67
C GLU A 65 16.39 -8.45 -8.58
N ASP A 66 15.99 -8.77 -7.34
CA ASP A 66 16.95 -8.89 -6.24
C ASP A 66 17.59 -10.28 -6.26
N ALA A 67 18.28 -10.61 -7.36
CA ALA A 67 18.80 -11.94 -7.64
C ALA A 67 19.71 -12.51 -6.52
N GLU A 68 20.31 -11.64 -5.70
CA GLU A 68 21.16 -12.04 -4.57
C GLU A 68 20.36 -12.43 -3.32
N ASN A 69 19.17 -11.86 -3.11
CA ASN A 69 18.35 -12.09 -1.90
C ASN A 69 16.96 -12.66 -2.17
N GLU A 70 16.52 -12.88 -3.41
CA GLU A 70 15.15 -13.24 -3.76
C GLU A 70 14.59 -14.46 -3.00
N ALA A 71 15.34 -15.56 -2.91
CA ALA A 71 14.79 -16.83 -2.42
C ALA A 71 14.36 -16.79 -0.93
N ALA A 72 15.06 -16.04 -0.08
CA ALA A 72 14.84 -16.03 1.37
C ALA A 72 13.54 -15.29 1.82
N PRO A 73 13.28 -14.03 1.42
CA PRO A 73 12.02 -13.35 1.70
C PRO A 73 10.83 -14.06 1.03
N PHE A 74 10.98 -14.62 -0.17
CA PHE A 74 9.89 -15.34 -0.84
C PHE A 74 9.39 -16.54 -0.06
N GLU A 75 10.30 -17.44 0.32
CA GLU A 75 9.91 -18.65 1.06
C GLU A 75 9.40 -18.30 2.47
N LEU A 76 9.94 -17.26 3.11
CA LEU A 76 9.44 -16.79 4.39
C LEU A 76 8.02 -16.19 4.29
N LEU A 77 7.76 -15.35 3.28
CA LEU A 77 6.42 -14.79 3.03
C LEU A 77 5.40 -15.87 2.69
N LYS A 78 5.78 -16.87 1.90
CA LYS A 78 4.96 -18.03 1.55
C LYS A 78 4.63 -18.89 2.77
N GLN A 79 5.59 -19.12 3.66
CA GLN A 79 5.34 -19.80 4.94
C GLN A 79 4.34 -19.02 5.80
N LEU A 80 4.55 -17.71 5.97
CA LEU A 80 3.66 -16.83 6.74
C LEU A 80 2.24 -16.73 6.16
N ALA A 81 2.09 -16.80 4.83
CA ALA A 81 0.80 -16.84 4.15
C ALA A 81 -0.04 -18.09 4.49
N THR A 82 0.61 -19.18 4.92
CA THR A 82 -0.02 -20.45 5.29
C THR A 82 -0.06 -20.71 6.80
N ASP A 83 0.53 -19.82 7.60
CA ASP A 83 0.66 -20.00 9.05
C ASP A 83 -0.72 -20.09 9.75
N SER A 84 -0.80 -21.02 10.69
CA SER A 84 -2.00 -21.32 11.48
C SER A 84 -1.80 -20.89 12.94
N ALA A 85 -1.75 -19.59 13.18
CA ALA A 85 -1.67 -19.04 14.54
C ALA A 85 -2.97 -19.26 15.34
N LYS A 86 -3.19 -20.48 15.87
CA LYS A 86 -4.46 -20.92 16.49
C LYS A 86 -4.90 -20.11 17.72
N HIS A 87 -4.02 -19.31 18.33
CA HIS A 87 -4.30 -18.49 19.52
C HIS A 87 -4.98 -17.14 19.25
N ARG A 88 -5.19 -16.73 17.99
CA ARG A 88 -5.81 -15.43 17.62
C ARG A 88 -7.26 -15.55 17.18
N SER A 89 -7.98 -14.43 17.06
CA SER A 89 -9.36 -14.45 16.57
C SER A 89 -9.44 -14.95 15.12
N LYS A 90 -10.61 -15.45 14.69
CA LYS A 90 -10.80 -15.91 13.31
C LYS A 90 -10.59 -14.79 12.28
N ASN A 91 -10.99 -13.56 12.63
CA ASN A 91 -10.89 -12.42 11.73
C ASN A 91 -9.43 -11.95 11.56
N ASP A 92 -8.71 -11.80 12.68
CA ASP A 92 -7.31 -11.31 12.64
C ASP A 92 -6.41 -12.25 11.84
N ARG A 93 -6.59 -13.57 12.04
CA ARG A 93 -5.85 -14.58 11.27
C ARG A 93 -6.16 -14.54 9.79
N ARG A 94 -7.41 -14.23 9.43
CA ARG A 94 -7.81 -14.11 8.02
C ARG A 94 -7.16 -12.87 7.41
N GLN A 95 -7.15 -11.75 8.12
CA GLN A 95 -6.52 -10.51 7.67
C GLN A 95 -5.02 -10.68 7.49
N GLN A 96 -4.34 -11.30 8.47
CA GLN A 96 -2.90 -11.55 8.43
C GLN A 96 -2.50 -12.40 7.24
N ARG A 97 -3.15 -13.56 7.05
CA ARG A 97 -2.90 -14.41 5.87
C ARG A 97 -3.21 -13.70 4.56
N SER A 98 -4.22 -12.82 4.54
CA SER A 98 -4.50 -12.03 3.33
C SER A 98 -3.33 -11.10 3.02
N CYS A 99 -2.87 -10.32 4.00
CA CYS A 99 -1.73 -9.42 3.82
C CYS A 99 -0.49 -10.16 3.33
N PHE A 100 -0.08 -11.26 3.99
CA PHE A 100 1.11 -12.00 3.56
C PHE A 100 0.97 -12.59 2.15
N ARG A 101 -0.22 -13.08 1.76
CA ARG A 101 -0.46 -13.54 0.38
C ARG A 101 -0.39 -12.39 -0.63
N ASP A 102 -0.98 -11.25 -0.31
CA ASP A 102 -0.98 -10.08 -1.20
C ASP A 102 0.45 -9.56 -1.39
N VAL A 103 1.23 -9.47 -0.30
CA VAL A 103 2.66 -9.12 -0.35
C VAL A 103 3.43 -10.14 -1.18
N GLN A 104 3.26 -11.44 -0.90
CA GLN A 104 3.98 -12.50 -1.62
C GLN A 104 3.73 -12.42 -3.14
N ARG A 105 2.47 -12.27 -3.57
CA ARG A 105 2.10 -12.11 -4.99
C ARG A 105 2.71 -10.86 -5.60
N PHE A 106 2.71 -9.74 -4.87
CA PHE A 106 3.34 -8.52 -5.38
C PHE A 106 4.85 -8.68 -5.58
N VAL A 107 5.55 -9.25 -4.60
CA VAL A 107 7.01 -9.40 -4.68
C VAL A 107 7.37 -10.43 -5.76
N MET A 108 6.63 -11.53 -5.92
CA MET A 108 6.94 -12.57 -6.92
C MET A 108 6.43 -12.25 -8.33
N ASP A 109 5.17 -11.85 -8.44
CA ASP A 109 4.44 -11.78 -9.72
C ASP A 109 4.18 -10.32 -10.17
N ALA A 110 4.69 -9.34 -9.41
CA ALA A 110 4.39 -7.91 -9.59
C ALA A 110 2.88 -7.59 -9.56
N GLU A 111 2.07 -8.45 -8.93
CA GLU A 111 0.62 -8.26 -8.80
C GLU A 111 0.33 -7.16 -7.77
N SER A 112 0.01 -5.97 -8.27
CA SER A 112 -0.30 -4.81 -7.43
C SER A 112 -1.61 -5.00 -6.63
N PRO A 113 -1.72 -4.42 -5.43
CA PRO A 113 -2.96 -4.50 -4.66
C PRO A 113 -4.11 -3.83 -5.42
N CYS A 114 -5.33 -4.30 -5.19
CA CYS A 114 -6.53 -3.69 -5.76
C CYS A 114 -7.64 -3.65 -4.71
N GLU A 115 -7.64 -2.60 -3.91
CA GLU A 115 -8.67 -2.33 -2.91
C GLU A 115 -9.47 -1.09 -3.30
N THR A 116 -10.78 -1.08 -3.02
CA THR A 116 -11.64 0.08 -3.28
C THR A 116 -12.36 0.45 -2.01
N VAL A 117 -12.11 1.68 -1.54
CA VAL A 117 -12.73 2.25 -0.35
C VAL A 117 -13.77 3.29 -0.75
N LYS A 118 -14.95 3.22 -0.15
CA LYS A 118 -15.99 4.23 -0.35
C LYS A 118 -15.69 5.47 0.50
N VAL A 119 -15.54 6.62 -0.15
CA VAL A 119 -15.32 7.93 0.46
C VAL A 119 -16.57 8.78 0.26
N GLY A 120 -17.36 8.95 1.32
CA GLY A 120 -18.64 9.67 1.24
C GLY A 120 -19.69 8.94 0.41
N LYS A 121 -20.54 9.70 -0.31
CA LYS A 121 -21.65 9.13 -1.08
C LYS A 121 -21.24 8.61 -2.45
N GLU A 122 -20.37 9.35 -3.16
CA GLU A 122 -20.10 9.13 -4.59
C GLU A 122 -18.63 8.87 -4.94
N ASN A 123 -17.68 9.11 -4.02
CA ASN A 123 -16.26 8.92 -4.34
C ASN A 123 -15.81 7.50 -3.99
N LEU A 124 -15.14 6.83 -4.93
CA LEU A 124 -14.46 5.55 -4.73
C LEU A 124 -12.96 5.80 -4.81
N LEU A 125 -12.26 5.56 -3.71
CA LEU A 125 -10.81 5.59 -3.66
C LEU A 125 -10.28 4.21 -4.03
N LYS A 126 -9.60 4.11 -5.18
CA LYS A 126 -8.89 2.90 -5.57
C LYS A 126 -7.47 2.95 -5.00
N LEU A 127 -7.13 1.97 -4.17
CA LEU A 127 -5.77 1.73 -3.68
C LEU A 127 -5.15 0.68 -4.60
N SER A 128 -4.40 1.15 -5.60
CA SER A 128 -3.76 0.32 -6.62
C SER A 128 -2.26 0.13 -6.41
N THR A 129 -1.67 0.79 -5.42
CA THR A 129 -0.24 0.67 -5.08
C THR A 129 -0.05 0.45 -3.58
N TRP A 130 1.07 -0.14 -3.19
CA TRP A 130 1.47 -0.30 -1.79
C TRP A 130 1.72 1.05 -1.13
N SER A 131 2.28 2.02 -1.85
CA SER A 131 2.43 3.40 -1.39
C SER A 131 1.07 4.00 -1.00
N GLN A 132 0.06 3.88 -1.88
CA GLN A 132 -1.31 4.36 -1.59
C GLN A 132 -1.93 3.65 -0.41
N LYS A 133 -1.80 2.32 -0.34
CA LYS A 133 -2.34 1.51 0.76
C LYS A 133 -1.71 1.90 2.09
N LEU A 134 -0.38 1.98 2.16
CA LEU A 134 0.36 2.36 3.37
C LEU A 134 0.03 3.79 3.81
N GLN A 135 -0.05 4.74 2.87
CA GLN A 135 -0.48 6.11 3.13
C GLN A 135 -1.93 6.20 3.59
N TYR A 136 -2.82 5.34 3.12
CA TYR A 136 -4.21 5.29 3.58
C TYR A 136 -4.32 4.71 4.98
N ASP A 137 -3.54 3.68 5.29
CA ASP A 137 -3.59 2.95 6.54
C ASP A 137 -2.71 3.57 7.67
N ALA A 138 -1.87 4.57 7.38
CA ALA A 138 -1.09 5.28 8.41
C ALA A 138 -1.87 6.36 9.19
N PRO A 139 -2.66 7.25 8.55
CA PRO A 139 -3.47 8.26 9.23
C PRO A 139 -4.56 7.73 10.18
N PRO A 140 -5.20 6.55 10.00
CA PRO A 140 -6.16 6.00 10.94
C PRO A 140 -5.62 5.86 12.38
N ALA A 141 -4.31 5.72 12.57
CA ALA A 141 -3.68 5.76 13.90
C ALA A 141 -3.74 7.16 14.56
N VAL A 142 -3.91 8.22 13.77
CA VAL A 142 -3.88 9.64 14.19
C VAL A 142 -5.26 10.31 14.08
N LEU A 143 -6.06 9.94 13.07
CA LEU A 143 -7.33 10.56 12.70
C LEU A 143 -8.56 9.68 13.02
N MET A 144 -8.35 8.42 13.45
CA MET A 144 -9.38 7.46 13.85
C MET A 144 -10.57 7.42 12.85
N THR A 145 -11.81 7.61 13.32
CA THR A 145 -13.05 7.60 12.53
C THR A 145 -13.18 8.79 11.57
N GLY A 146 -12.31 9.79 11.66
CA GLY A 146 -12.33 11.02 10.86
C GLY A 146 -11.77 10.89 9.45
N MET A 147 -11.14 9.78 9.08
CA MET A 147 -10.45 9.63 7.78
C MET A 147 -11.37 9.91 6.58
N SER A 148 -12.59 9.37 6.60
CA SER A 148 -13.57 9.60 5.52
C SER A 148 -14.01 11.07 5.43
N ALA A 149 -14.13 11.76 6.56
CA ALA A 149 -14.46 13.19 6.58
C ALA A 149 -13.28 14.04 6.08
N HIS A 150 -12.06 13.70 6.49
CA HIS A 150 -10.85 14.38 6.03
C HIS A 150 -10.56 14.16 4.54
N LEU A 151 -10.82 12.97 3.99
CA LEU A 151 -10.73 12.74 2.53
C LEU A 151 -11.79 13.50 1.73
N GLN A 152 -12.91 13.89 2.34
CA GLN A 152 -13.92 14.74 1.70
C GLN A 152 -13.55 16.22 1.77
N ALA A 153 -13.01 16.68 2.90
CA ALA A 153 -12.83 18.10 3.18
C ALA A 153 -11.40 18.63 2.94
N SER A 154 -10.36 17.82 3.16
CA SER A 154 -8.97 18.28 3.16
C SER A 154 -8.39 18.38 1.74
N PRO A 155 -8.03 19.58 1.25
CA PRO A 155 -7.39 19.72 -0.05
C PRO A 155 -6.07 18.93 -0.15
N LEU A 156 -5.32 18.83 0.95
CA LEU A 156 -4.05 18.11 1.01
C LEU A 156 -4.27 16.61 0.77
N LEU A 157 -5.16 15.98 1.53
CA LEU A 157 -5.41 14.54 1.37
C LEU A 157 -6.05 14.23 0.02
N ARG A 158 -6.92 15.11 -0.48
CA ARG A 158 -7.48 14.94 -1.82
C ARG A 158 -6.45 15.08 -2.92
N ASN A 159 -5.40 15.88 -2.73
CA ASN A 159 -4.28 15.93 -3.65
C ASN A 159 -3.47 14.63 -3.59
N ILE A 160 -3.06 14.22 -2.38
CA ILE A 160 -2.29 12.98 -2.14
C ILE A 160 -2.98 11.75 -2.76
N PHE A 161 -4.30 11.63 -2.59
CA PHE A 161 -5.08 10.51 -3.12
C PHE A 161 -5.73 10.78 -4.48
N TYR A 162 -5.39 11.89 -5.15
CA TYR A 162 -5.92 12.27 -6.46
C TYR A 162 -7.46 12.29 -6.56
N LEU A 163 -8.13 12.69 -5.47
CA LEU A 163 -9.60 12.79 -5.38
C LEU A 163 -10.17 14.09 -5.97
N GLY A 164 -9.33 15.02 -6.44
CA GLY A 164 -9.76 16.31 -6.98
C GLY A 164 -10.16 17.32 -5.89
N ALA A 165 -10.68 18.49 -6.24
CA ALA A 165 -10.99 19.54 -5.25
C ALA A 165 -12.13 19.13 -4.29
N PRO A 166 -12.11 19.57 -3.01
CA PRO A 166 -13.21 19.33 -2.07
C PRO A 166 -14.54 19.86 -2.63
N GLY A 167 -15.60 19.05 -2.55
CA GLY A 167 -16.93 19.41 -3.06
C GLY A 167 -17.11 19.28 -4.58
N VAL A 168 -16.06 18.94 -5.34
CA VAL A 168 -16.19 18.48 -6.73
C VAL A 168 -16.40 16.98 -6.68
N ASP A 169 -17.64 16.56 -6.41
CA ASP A 169 -18.04 15.17 -6.62
C ASP A 169 -17.81 14.82 -8.10
N GLY A 170 -17.23 13.64 -8.36
CA GLY A 170 -16.67 13.21 -9.64
C GLY A 170 -17.61 13.18 -10.85
N THR A 171 -18.79 13.78 -10.77
CA THR A 171 -19.77 13.89 -11.85
C THR A 171 -19.36 14.87 -12.96
N VAL A 172 -18.47 15.83 -12.70
CA VAL A 172 -18.17 16.87 -13.72
C VAL A 172 -17.37 16.30 -14.90
N ILE A 173 -16.43 15.36 -14.67
CA ILE A 173 -15.60 14.79 -15.74
C ILE A 173 -16.39 13.80 -16.61
N GLN A 174 -17.31 13.00 -16.02
CA GLN A 174 -18.18 12.11 -16.80
C GLN A 174 -19.30 12.86 -17.55
N LYS A 175 -19.90 13.91 -16.95
CA LYS A 175 -20.94 14.70 -17.63
C LYS A 175 -20.41 15.52 -18.81
N LEU A 176 -19.16 16.02 -18.73
CA LEU A 176 -18.54 16.74 -19.86
C LEU A 176 -18.20 15.79 -21.01
N SER A 177 -17.73 14.56 -20.73
CA SER A 177 -17.48 13.55 -21.77
C SER A 177 -18.77 13.07 -22.46
N LEU A 178 -19.90 13.00 -21.76
CA LEU A 178 -21.19 12.63 -22.35
C LEU A 178 -21.83 13.77 -23.16
N ARG A 179 -21.65 15.03 -22.75
CA ARG A 179 -22.14 16.19 -23.52
C ARG A 179 -21.38 16.42 -24.83
N LEU A 180 -20.07 16.16 -24.86
CA LEU A 180 -19.27 16.30 -26.09
C LEU A 180 -19.60 15.22 -27.15
N LYS A 181 -20.03 14.03 -26.73
CA LYS A 181 -20.47 12.96 -27.65
C LYS A 181 -21.90 13.14 -28.19
N GLY A 182 -22.70 14.02 -27.58
CA GLY A 182 -24.08 14.29 -28.00
C GLY A 182 -24.25 15.44 -29.01
N ASN A 183 -23.21 16.26 -29.22
CA ASN A 183 -23.27 17.46 -30.06
C ASN A 183 -22.61 17.28 -31.45
N SER A 184 -22.11 16.09 -31.77
CA SER A 184 -21.49 15.75 -33.06
C SER A 184 -22.43 14.97 -34.00
N SER A 185 -23.74 15.12 -33.83
CA SER A 185 -24.75 14.47 -34.68
C SER A 185 -25.92 15.41 -34.94
N THR A 186 -25.65 16.45 -35.73
CA THR A 186 -26.61 17.16 -36.59
C THR A 186 -25.84 17.75 -37.76
#